data_AF-A0A1G9WX67-F1
#
_entry.id   AF-A0A1G9WX67-F1
#
_cell.length_a   1.000
_cell.length_b   1.000
_cell.length_c   1.000
_cell.angle_alpha   90.00
_cell.angle_beta   90.00
_cell.angle_gamma   90.00
#
_symmetry.space_group_name_H-M   'P 1'
#
loop_
_entity.id
_entity.type
_entity.pdbx_description
1 polymer ?
#
loop_
_entity_poly.entity_id
_entity_poly.type
_entity_poly.pdbx_seq_one_letter_code
_entity_poly.pdbx_strand_id
1 'polypeptide(L)'
;MKVSLASPVYNESEKITEFVHRAVQSLKNISENIELVLVDDCSSDDTVDKVKSLLKQYPFIKLIRLTKNSGQHIATSIALQHTSGDLIFMMDSDLQINPESMKDMFDFSNLKESWDIISANRLTRSSSLRRQVGSKIISFLLQRIGKNKFKDIGSTFKLIKRKALDKMLANDILIQNLPILIMNLNFKIIEFPIDYNQIQNRKSHYRVTDLLSVITLALLNFSTGGSTLIILIITGVLFFFIGSTTIVGLILWGIINVSELPTNMLLFSTMLAIIGLQLILLSMVVFKLERLNKNLDFRKAINQRIEYEND
;
A
#
# COMPACT_ATOMS: atom_id res chain seq x y z
N MET A 1 10.37 -3.59 -28.09
CA MET A 1 10.18 -3.45 -26.63
C MET A 1 8.70 -3.62 -26.33
N LYS A 2 8.34 -4.52 -25.41
CA LYS A 2 6.94 -4.71 -25.00
C LYS A 2 6.62 -3.80 -23.82
N VAL A 3 5.45 -3.14 -23.82
CA VAL A 3 5.01 -2.27 -22.72
C VAL A 3 3.72 -2.80 -22.13
N SER A 4 3.72 -3.09 -20.83
CA SER A 4 2.54 -3.57 -20.12
C SER A 4 1.93 -2.48 -19.25
N LEU A 5 0.61 -2.47 -19.14
CA LEU A 5 -0.12 -1.75 -18.10
C LEU A 5 -0.73 -2.75 -17.12
N ALA A 6 -0.46 -2.58 -15.83
CA ALA A 6 -1.05 -3.32 -14.73
C ALA A 6 -2.05 -2.41 -13.99
N SER A 7 -3.33 -2.80 -13.97
CA SER A 7 -4.38 -2.00 -13.34
C SER A 7 -5.36 -2.84 -12.52
N PRO A 8 -5.57 -2.52 -11.23
CA PRO A 8 -6.67 -3.09 -10.46
C PRO A 8 -7.99 -2.42 -10.86
N VAL A 9 -9.08 -3.19 -10.88
CA VAL A 9 -10.42 -2.72 -11.24
C VAL A 9 -11.43 -3.21 -10.19
N TYR A 10 -12.32 -2.32 -9.74
CA TYR A 10 -13.41 -2.69 -8.83
C TYR A 10 -14.58 -1.71 -8.94
N ASN A 11 -15.74 -2.17 -9.41
CA ASN A 11 -16.96 -1.39 -9.58
C ASN A 11 -16.74 -0.06 -10.35
N GLU A 12 -16.12 -0.15 -11.53
CA GLU A 12 -15.78 0.99 -12.40
C GLU A 12 -16.61 1.00 -13.69
N SER A 13 -17.82 0.42 -13.65
CA SER A 13 -18.72 0.26 -14.80
C SER A 13 -18.90 1.51 -15.67
N GLU A 14 -18.97 2.68 -15.06
CA GLU A 14 -19.18 3.96 -15.78
C GLU A 14 -17.94 4.42 -16.56
N LYS A 15 -16.73 4.05 -16.09
CA LYS A 15 -15.47 4.64 -16.56
C LYS A 15 -14.56 3.64 -17.27
N ILE A 16 -14.73 2.35 -17.02
CA ILE A 16 -13.79 1.31 -17.45
C ILE A 16 -13.60 1.30 -18.97
N THR A 17 -14.67 1.54 -19.74
CA THR A 17 -14.60 1.61 -21.20
C THR A 17 -13.75 2.78 -21.67
N GLU A 18 -13.97 3.98 -21.09
CA GLU A 18 -13.17 5.17 -21.42
C GLU A 18 -11.70 4.96 -21.03
N PHE A 19 -11.47 4.45 -19.82
CA PHE A 19 -10.14 4.13 -19.32
C PHE A 19 -9.37 3.21 -20.27
N VAL A 20 -9.97 2.09 -20.68
CA VAL A 20 -9.34 1.14 -21.60
C VAL A 20 -9.01 1.83 -22.93
N HIS A 21 -9.94 2.55 -23.55
CA HIS A 21 -9.68 3.20 -24.84
C HIS A 21 -8.51 4.19 -24.75
N ARG A 22 -8.51 5.07 -23.75
CA ARG A 22 -7.46 6.08 -23.55
C ARG A 22 -6.12 5.43 -23.19
N ALA A 23 -6.13 4.40 -22.35
CA ALA A 23 -4.93 3.65 -22.00
C ALA A 23 -4.31 2.94 -23.21
N VAL A 24 -5.13 2.30 -24.04
CA VAL A 24 -4.68 1.66 -25.29
C VAL A 24 -4.05 2.68 -26.22
N GLN A 25 -4.72 3.82 -26.46
CA GLN A 25 -4.18 4.87 -27.32
C GLN A 25 -2.85 5.41 -26.79
N SER A 26 -2.76 5.70 -25.49
CA SER A 26 -1.53 6.19 -24.89
C SER A 26 -0.39 5.19 -24.96
N LEU A 27 -0.64 3.88 -24.78
CA LEU A 27 0.40 2.86 -24.90
C LEU A 27 0.85 2.65 -26.35
N LYS A 28 -0.07 2.71 -27.32
CA LYS A 28 0.28 2.62 -28.74
C LYS A 28 1.19 3.76 -29.20
N ASN A 29 1.06 4.94 -28.59
CA ASN A 29 1.99 6.06 -28.82
C ASN A 29 3.40 5.80 -28.25
N ILE A 30 3.60 4.75 -27.45
CA ILE A 30 4.89 4.36 -26.86
C ILE A 30 5.49 3.14 -27.60
N SER A 31 4.67 2.14 -27.90
CA SER A 31 5.11 0.90 -28.57
C SER A 31 3.96 0.25 -29.35
N GLU A 32 4.28 -0.45 -30.43
CA GLU A 32 3.34 -1.30 -31.16
C GLU A 32 3.06 -2.63 -30.43
N ASN A 33 3.98 -3.07 -29.55
CA ASN A 33 3.82 -4.29 -28.77
C ASN A 33 3.41 -3.93 -27.33
N ILE A 34 2.11 -4.00 -27.05
CA ILE A 34 1.53 -3.59 -25.77
C ILE A 34 0.73 -4.73 -25.13
N GLU A 35 0.49 -4.61 -23.83
CA GLU A 35 -0.31 -5.56 -23.05
C GLU A 35 -1.05 -4.78 -21.96
N LEU A 36 -2.33 -5.07 -21.74
CA LEU A 36 -3.11 -4.53 -20.65
C LEU A 36 -3.52 -5.67 -19.73
N VAL A 37 -3.08 -5.67 -18.48
CA VAL A 37 -3.48 -6.63 -17.46
C VAL A 37 -4.42 -5.93 -16.49
N LEU A 38 -5.70 -6.28 -16.59
CA LEU A 38 -6.78 -5.77 -15.74
C LEU A 38 -7.16 -6.85 -14.73
N VAL A 39 -7.08 -6.54 -13.45
CA VAL A 39 -7.48 -7.46 -12.38
C VAL A 39 -8.72 -6.95 -11.69
N ASP A 40 -9.84 -7.63 -11.92
CA ASP A 40 -11.12 -7.35 -11.27
C ASP A 40 -11.15 -7.93 -9.85
N ASP A 41 -11.33 -7.07 -8.86
CA ASP A 41 -11.39 -7.42 -7.43
C ASP A 41 -12.80 -7.84 -6.99
N CYS A 42 -13.42 -8.75 -7.75
CA CYS A 42 -14.77 -9.24 -7.53
C CYS A 42 -15.84 -8.14 -7.60
N SER A 43 -15.89 -7.42 -8.73
CA SER A 43 -16.93 -6.42 -8.97
C SER A 43 -18.33 -7.04 -8.95
N SER A 44 -19.29 -6.25 -8.45
CA SER A 44 -20.71 -6.61 -8.34
C SER A 44 -21.58 -5.96 -9.42
N ASP A 45 -21.03 -5.04 -10.21
CA ASP A 45 -21.69 -4.36 -11.32
C ASP A 45 -21.29 -4.97 -12.69
N ASP A 46 -21.65 -4.30 -13.78
CA ASP A 46 -21.38 -4.76 -15.15
C ASP A 46 -19.94 -4.47 -15.65
N THR A 47 -19.00 -4.10 -14.75
CA THR A 47 -17.60 -3.80 -15.08
C THR A 47 -16.94 -4.95 -15.84
N VAL A 48 -17.08 -6.18 -15.34
CA VAL A 48 -16.45 -7.38 -15.93
C VAL A 48 -16.99 -7.63 -17.34
N ASP A 49 -18.30 -7.48 -17.54
CA ASP A 49 -18.94 -7.73 -18.83
C ASP A 49 -18.54 -6.68 -19.86
N LYS A 50 -18.40 -5.41 -19.44
CA LYS A 50 -17.83 -4.34 -20.28
C LYS A 50 -16.40 -4.66 -20.69
N VAL A 51 -15.53 -5.08 -19.77
CA VAL A 51 -14.15 -5.47 -20.14
C VAL A 51 -14.14 -6.67 -21.08
N LYS A 52 -14.98 -7.69 -20.86
CA LYS A 52 -15.12 -8.83 -21.78
C LYS A 52 -15.51 -8.41 -23.19
N SER A 53 -16.40 -7.43 -23.33
CA SER A 53 -16.76 -6.90 -24.65
C SER A 53 -15.56 -6.26 -25.36
N LEU A 54 -14.67 -5.61 -24.61
CA LEU A 54 -13.46 -4.95 -25.12
C LEU A 54 -12.37 -5.94 -25.50
N LEU A 55 -12.34 -7.15 -24.94
CA LEU A 55 -11.39 -8.20 -25.33
C LEU A 55 -11.47 -8.49 -26.84
N LYS A 56 -12.68 -8.49 -27.42
CA LYS A 56 -12.88 -8.70 -28.87
C LYS A 56 -12.26 -7.60 -29.73
N GLN A 57 -12.22 -6.38 -29.23
CA GLN A 57 -11.66 -5.22 -29.92
C GLN A 57 -10.14 -5.10 -29.70
N TYR A 58 -9.66 -5.52 -28.53
CA TYR A 58 -8.28 -5.35 -28.08
C TYR A 58 -7.74 -6.69 -27.55
N PRO A 59 -7.20 -7.55 -28.43
CA PRO A 59 -6.81 -8.92 -28.06
C PRO A 59 -5.59 -9.01 -27.13
N PHE A 60 -4.89 -7.90 -26.90
CA PHE A 60 -3.76 -7.82 -25.97
C PHE A 60 -4.19 -7.41 -24.54
N ILE A 61 -5.50 -7.30 -24.27
CA ILE A 61 -6.05 -7.17 -22.92
C ILE A 61 -6.16 -8.57 -22.29
N LYS A 62 -5.70 -8.69 -21.05
CA LYS A 62 -5.89 -9.83 -20.16
C LYS A 62 -6.77 -9.41 -19.01
N LEU A 63 -7.88 -10.11 -18.82
CA LEU A 63 -8.78 -9.89 -17.68
C LEU A 63 -8.66 -11.06 -16.70
N ILE A 64 -8.29 -10.74 -15.47
CA ILE A 64 -8.22 -11.71 -14.37
C ILE A 64 -9.28 -11.32 -13.35
N ARG A 65 -10.19 -12.23 -13.04
CA ARG A 65 -11.23 -12.00 -12.02
C ARG A 65 -10.92 -12.74 -10.73
N LEU A 66 -10.90 -12.02 -9.63
CA LEU A 66 -10.83 -12.60 -8.29
C LEU A 66 -12.21 -13.09 -7.84
N THR A 67 -12.24 -14.22 -7.13
CA THR A 67 -13.47 -14.85 -6.62
C THR A 67 -14.02 -14.20 -5.35
N LYS A 68 -13.24 -13.32 -4.72
CA LYS A 68 -13.65 -12.52 -3.57
C LYS A 68 -12.92 -11.18 -3.57
N ASN A 69 -13.55 -10.16 -2.99
CA ASN A 69 -12.91 -8.88 -2.74
C ASN A 69 -11.72 -9.08 -1.78
N SER A 70 -10.53 -8.89 -2.31
CA SER A 70 -9.24 -9.08 -1.65
C SER A 70 -8.50 -7.75 -1.42
N GLY A 71 -9.02 -6.66 -1.97
CA GLY A 71 -8.49 -5.31 -1.86
C GLY A 71 -7.53 -4.95 -2.97
N GLN A 72 -7.45 -3.64 -3.25
CA GLN A 72 -6.68 -3.03 -4.34
C GLN A 72 -5.21 -3.51 -4.39
N HIS A 73 -4.53 -3.60 -3.25
CA HIS A 73 -3.13 -4.04 -3.20
C HIS A 73 -2.92 -5.46 -3.76
N ILE A 74 -3.83 -6.38 -3.46
CA ILE A 74 -3.76 -7.77 -3.95
C ILE A 74 -4.03 -7.78 -5.45
N ALA A 75 -5.06 -7.07 -5.92
CA ALA A 75 -5.37 -6.95 -7.33
C ALA A 75 -4.19 -6.35 -8.13
N THR A 76 -3.56 -5.28 -7.64
CA THR A 76 -2.37 -4.68 -8.26
C THR A 76 -1.19 -5.65 -8.30
N SER A 77 -0.93 -6.39 -7.23
CA SER A 77 0.16 -7.37 -7.18
C SER A 77 -0.03 -8.48 -8.21
N ILE A 78 -1.25 -9.01 -8.32
CA ILE A 78 -1.62 -10.00 -9.35
C ILE A 78 -1.44 -9.39 -10.74
N ALA A 79 -1.89 -8.15 -10.96
CA ALA A 79 -1.74 -7.48 -12.25
C ALA A 79 -0.27 -7.41 -12.66
N LEU A 80 0.60 -7.00 -11.74
CA LEU A 80 2.05 -6.91 -11.96
C LEU A 80 2.67 -8.28 -12.29
N GLN A 81 2.29 -9.35 -11.58
CA GLN A 81 2.79 -10.71 -11.82
C GLN A 81 2.43 -11.24 -13.22
N HIS A 82 1.28 -10.85 -13.73
CA HIS A 82 0.78 -11.30 -15.03
C HIS A 82 1.24 -10.42 -16.21
N THR A 83 2.00 -9.35 -15.94
CA THR A 83 2.64 -8.57 -17.01
C THR A 83 3.88 -9.27 -17.55
N SER A 84 4.11 -9.11 -18.85
CA SER A 84 5.26 -9.68 -19.57
C SER A 84 6.13 -8.65 -20.30
N GLY A 85 5.79 -7.36 -20.22
CA GLY A 85 6.51 -6.27 -20.88
C GLY A 85 7.87 -5.96 -20.27
N ASP A 86 8.75 -5.36 -21.08
CA ASP A 86 10.06 -4.82 -20.68
C ASP A 86 9.91 -3.60 -19.75
N LEU A 87 8.87 -2.80 -20.01
CA LEU A 87 8.44 -1.66 -19.21
C LEU A 87 7.01 -1.89 -18.74
N ILE A 88 6.76 -1.59 -17.47
CA ILE A 88 5.49 -1.84 -16.82
C ILE A 88 4.98 -0.53 -16.21
N PHE A 89 3.83 -0.07 -16.69
CA PHE A 89 3.05 0.94 -16.02
C PHE A 89 2.16 0.29 -14.96
N MET A 90 2.13 0.90 -13.78
CA MET A 90 1.16 0.61 -12.73
C MET A 90 0.24 1.83 -12.62
N MET A 91 -1.07 1.67 -12.75
CA MET A 91 -2.04 2.77 -12.72
C MET A 91 -3.42 2.28 -12.29
N ASP A 92 -4.17 3.12 -11.55
CA ASP A 92 -5.56 2.83 -11.17
C ASP A 92 -6.53 3.13 -12.33
N SER A 93 -7.66 2.42 -12.40
CA SER A 93 -8.64 2.53 -13.49
C SER A 93 -9.68 3.64 -13.32
N ASP A 94 -9.60 4.44 -12.26
CA ASP A 94 -10.65 5.38 -11.83
C ASP A 94 -10.62 6.76 -12.53
N LEU A 95 -9.67 6.94 -13.46
CA LEU A 95 -9.37 8.17 -14.21
C LEU A 95 -8.97 9.38 -13.35
N GLN A 96 -8.52 9.19 -12.11
CA GLN A 96 -7.94 10.29 -11.33
C GLN A 96 -6.62 10.80 -11.93
N ILE A 97 -5.88 9.90 -12.58
CA ILE A 97 -4.73 10.21 -13.43
C ILE A 97 -5.13 9.89 -14.87
N ASN A 98 -4.88 10.84 -15.75
CA ASN A 98 -5.11 10.70 -17.18
C ASN A 98 -4.18 9.61 -17.77
N PRO A 99 -4.69 8.62 -18.52
CA PRO A 99 -3.86 7.59 -19.13
C PRO A 99 -2.77 8.15 -20.05
N GLU A 100 -2.99 9.31 -20.67
CA GLU A 100 -2.05 10.03 -21.53
C GLU A 100 -0.74 10.38 -20.81
N SER A 101 -0.78 10.53 -19.48
CA SER A 101 0.40 10.76 -18.66
C SER A 101 1.39 9.59 -18.66
N MET A 102 1.00 8.40 -19.16
CA MET A 102 1.94 7.31 -19.45
C MET A 102 2.94 7.73 -20.53
N LYS A 103 2.48 8.41 -21.58
CA LYS A 103 3.36 8.91 -22.65
C LYS A 103 4.30 9.98 -22.12
N ASP A 104 3.79 10.92 -21.33
CA ASP A 104 4.61 11.98 -20.73
C ASP A 104 5.70 11.41 -19.81
N MET A 105 5.35 10.43 -18.97
CA MET A 105 6.30 9.76 -18.09
C MET A 105 7.33 8.93 -18.87
N PHE A 106 6.93 8.30 -19.97
CA PHE A 106 7.84 7.59 -20.86
C PHE A 106 8.84 8.54 -21.53
N ASP A 107 8.38 9.67 -22.07
CA ASP A 107 9.25 10.66 -22.69
C ASP A 107 10.23 11.24 -21.68
N PHE A 108 9.74 11.56 -20.47
CA PHE A 108 10.60 11.97 -19.37
C PHE A 108 11.64 10.91 -19.02
N SER A 109 11.29 9.63 -19.09
CA SER A 109 12.20 8.52 -18.82
C SER A 109 13.37 8.43 -19.80
N ASN A 110 13.14 8.81 -21.06
CA ASN A 110 14.15 8.83 -22.12
C ASN A 110 15.17 9.97 -21.92
N LEU A 111 14.80 11.02 -21.20
CA LEU A 111 15.69 12.14 -20.84
C LEU A 111 16.60 11.84 -19.65
N LYS A 112 16.50 10.66 -19.03
CA LYS A 112 17.25 10.29 -17.82
C LYS A 112 18.24 9.18 -18.11
N GLU A 113 19.50 9.40 -17.71
CA GLU A 113 20.60 8.48 -17.98
C GLU A 113 20.45 7.11 -17.28
N SER A 114 19.88 7.07 -16.05
CA SER A 114 19.78 5.82 -15.29
C SER A 114 18.65 5.86 -14.26
N TRP A 115 17.76 4.88 -14.34
CA TRP A 115 16.63 4.68 -13.43
C TRP A 115 16.18 3.23 -13.44
N ASP A 116 15.56 2.78 -12.35
CA ASP A 116 14.91 1.47 -12.21
C ASP A 116 13.39 1.63 -12.12
N ILE A 117 12.94 2.68 -11.43
CA ILE A 117 11.53 3.02 -11.21
C ILE A 117 11.35 4.53 -11.39
N ILE A 118 10.29 4.95 -12.07
CA ILE A 118 9.82 6.32 -12.09
C ILE A 118 8.49 6.37 -11.35
N SER A 119 8.40 7.23 -10.34
CA SER A 119 7.22 7.38 -9.50
C SER A 119 6.56 8.73 -9.76
N ALA A 120 5.25 8.75 -9.97
CA ALA A 120 4.53 10.00 -10.03
C ALA A 120 4.57 10.73 -8.67
N ASN A 121 4.82 12.04 -8.71
CA ASN A 121 4.77 12.94 -7.57
C ASN A 121 3.61 13.92 -7.76
N ARG A 122 2.62 13.86 -6.87
CA ARG A 122 1.40 14.66 -6.94
C ARG A 122 1.70 16.09 -6.48
N LEU A 123 1.69 17.05 -7.39
CA LEU A 123 2.02 18.45 -7.10
C LEU A 123 0.98 19.12 -6.17
N THR A 124 -0.29 18.72 -6.27
CA THR A 124 -1.42 19.27 -5.52
C THR A 124 -2.02 18.24 -4.56
N ARG A 125 -1.67 18.33 -3.27
CA ARG A 125 -2.25 17.48 -2.20
C ARG A 125 -3.51 18.12 -1.61
N SER A 126 -4.54 17.29 -1.40
CA SER A 126 -5.76 17.67 -0.67
C SER A 126 -5.47 18.26 0.72
N SER A 127 -6.30 19.22 1.13
CA SER A 127 -6.13 20.19 2.23
C SER A 127 -6.28 19.68 3.67
N SER A 128 -6.43 18.37 3.93
CA SER A 128 -6.65 17.93 5.33
C SER A 128 -5.32 17.96 6.12
N LEU A 129 -5.23 18.87 7.09
CA LEU A 129 -4.05 19.07 7.95
C LEU A 129 -3.58 17.77 8.63
N ARG A 130 -4.52 16.92 9.07
CA ARG A 130 -4.21 15.62 9.71
C ARG A 130 -3.45 14.66 8.79
N ARG A 131 -3.87 14.56 7.52
CA ARG A 131 -3.20 13.70 6.52
C ARG A 131 -1.84 14.26 6.10
N GLN A 132 -1.67 15.58 6.12
CA GLN A 132 -0.37 16.21 5.86
C GLN A 132 0.63 15.94 7.00
N VAL A 133 0.19 16.02 8.26
CA VAL A 133 1.05 15.73 9.43
C VAL A 133 1.46 14.26 9.45
N GLY A 134 0.52 13.33 9.28
CA GLY A 134 0.83 11.89 9.22
C GLY A 134 1.79 11.54 8.07
N SER A 135 1.57 12.12 6.89
CA SER A 135 2.47 11.93 5.74
C SER A 135 3.86 12.52 5.99
N LYS A 136 3.97 13.68 6.64
CA LYS A 136 5.27 14.29 7.00
C LYS A 136 6.04 13.42 7.99
N ILE A 137 5.38 12.84 8.98
CA ILE A 137 6.01 11.95 9.97
C ILE A 137 6.52 10.67 9.30
N ILE A 138 5.69 10.02 8.47
CA ILE A 138 6.08 8.82 7.73
C ILE A 138 7.23 9.14 6.77
N SER A 139 7.13 10.22 5.99
CA SER A 139 8.21 10.66 5.11
C SER A 139 9.49 11.01 5.88
N PHE A 140 9.40 11.60 7.07
CA PHE A 140 10.57 11.91 7.92
C PHE A 140 11.24 10.64 8.44
N LEU A 141 10.47 9.67 8.94
CA LEU A 141 10.99 8.39 9.40
C LEU A 141 11.64 7.60 8.26
N LEU A 142 10.97 7.54 7.09
CA LEU A 142 11.51 6.88 5.91
C LEU A 142 12.79 7.58 5.40
N GLN A 143 12.86 8.90 5.42
CA GLN A 143 14.07 9.64 5.05
C GLN A 143 15.25 9.43 6.02
N ARG A 144 14.99 9.08 7.27
CA ARG A 144 16.06 8.77 8.24
C ARG A 144 16.59 7.35 8.10
N ILE A 145 15.73 6.43 7.65
CA ILE A 145 16.05 5.01 7.48
C ILE A 145 16.62 4.74 6.07
N GLY A 146 16.12 5.43 5.04
CA GLY A 146 16.59 5.29 3.66
C GLY A 146 17.54 6.41 3.24
N LYS A 147 18.50 6.07 2.37
CA LYS A 147 19.48 7.02 1.83
C LYS A 147 18.91 8.00 0.78
N ASN A 148 17.66 7.83 0.34
CA ASN A 148 17.07 8.60 -0.75
C ASN A 148 15.93 9.50 -0.25
N LYS A 149 15.96 10.78 -0.64
CA LYS A 149 14.96 11.81 -0.30
C LYS A 149 13.79 11.73 -1.28
N PHE A 150 12.70 11.08 -0.88
CA PHE A 150 11.46 11.01 -1.67
C PHE A 150 10.38 11.94 -1.10
N LYS A 151 9.64 12.61 -1.97
CA LYS A 151 8.50 13.48 -1.64
C LYS A 151 7.18 12.70 -1.65
N ASP A 152 7.00 11.77 -2.58
CA ASP A 152 5.78 10.96 -2.66
C ASP A 152 5.99 9.52 -3.19
N ILE A 153 6.29 8.59 -2.29
CA ILE A 153 6.46 7.17 -2.65
C ILE A 153 5.09 6.47 -2.80
N GLY A 154 4.02 7.04 -2.24
CA GLY A 154 2.70 6.42 -2.12
C GLY A 154 1.82 6.51 -3.36
N SER A 155 2.25 7.22 -4.41
CA SER A 155 1.45 7.30 -5.64
C SER A 155 1.35 5.94 -6.32
N THR A 156 0.14 5.56 -6.73
CA THR A 156 -0.11 4.31 -7.47
C THR A 156 0.39 4.36 -8.92
N PHE A 157 0.59 5.56 -9.48
CA PHE A 157 1.10 5.72 -10.84
C PHE A 157 2.62 5.64 -10.92
N LYS A 158 3.14 4.59 -11.57
CA LYS A 158 4.58 4.32 -11.69
C LYS A 158 4.94 3.69 -13.04
N LEU A 159 6.18 3.89 -13.47
CA LEU A 159 6.82 3.17 -14.57
C LEU A 159 7.99 2.36 -14.00
N ILE A 160 7.98 1.05 -14.23
CA ILE A 160 8.91 0.08 -13.63
C ILE A 160 9.59 -0.71 -14.75
N LYS A 161 10.92 -0.86 -14.68
CA LYS A 161 11.64 -1.79 -15.57
C LYS A 161 11.41 -3.23 -15.15
N ARG A 162 11.30 -4.15 -16.12
CA ARG A 162 11.16 -5.60 -15.88
C ARG A 162 12.16 -6.13 -14.85
N LYS A 163 13.45 -5.82 -15.02
CA LYS A 163 14.51 -6.21 -14.08
C LYS A 163 14.28 -5.76 -12.63
N ALA A 164 13.65 -4.60 -12.43
CA ALA A 164 13.30 -4.10 -11.10
C ALA A 164 12.08 -4.84 -10.55
N LEU A 165 11.05 -5.03 -11.36
CA LEU A 165 9.85 -5.77 -10.99
C LEU A 165 10.18 -7.22 -10.59
N ASP A 166 11.00 -7.93 -11.37
CA ASP A 166 11.38 -9.32 -11.09
C ASP A 166 12.13 -9.45 -9.76
N LYS A 167 13.04 -8.49 -9.46
CA LYS A 167 13.70 -8.41 -8.16
C LYS A 167 12.72 -8.15 -7.02
N MET A 168 11.70 -7.32 -7.24
CA MET A 168 10.67 -7.06 -6.22
C MET A 168 9.84 -8.30 -5.96
N LEU A 169 9.37 -8.97 -7.01
CA LEU A 169 8.59 -10.21 -6.92
C LEU A 169 9.37 -11.35 -6.25
N ALA A 170 10.69 -11.44 -6.50
CA ALA A 170 11.55 -12.43 -5.85
C ALA A 170 11.70 -12.22 -4.33
N ASN A 171 11.57 -10.98 -3.84
CA ASN A 171 11.70 -10.65 -2.41
C ASN A 171 10.36 -10.60 -1.68
N ASP A 172 9.31 -10.12 -2.35
CA ASP A 172 7.97 -10.03 -1.79
C ASP A 172 6.94 -10.13 -2.92
N ILE A 173 6.36 -11.32 -3.05
CA ILE A 173 5.34 -11.66 -4.05
C ILE A 173 4.17 -10.68 -4.01
N LEU A 174 3.80 -10.21 -2.81
CA LEU A 174 2.66 -9.33 -2.60
C LEU A 174 2.93 -7.88 -2.92
N ILE A 175 4.20 -7.47 -2.93
CA ILE A 175 4.61 -6.08 -3.11
C ILE A 175 3.82 -5.14 -2.15
N GLN A 176 3.40 -5.65 -0.99
CA GLN A 176 2.42 -5.00 -0.12
C GLN A 176 2.94 -3.71 0.52
N ASN A 177 4.26 -3.51 0.49
CA ASN A 177 4.93 -2.29 0.93
C ASN A 177 5.97 -1.85 -0.09
N LEU A 178 5.48 -1.53 -1.29
CA LEU A 178 6.30 -1.02 -2.39
C LEU A 178 7.31 0.06 -1.94
N PRO A 179 6.98 1.05 -1.09
CA PRO A 179 7.98 2.00 -0.58
C PRO A 179 9.16 1.37 0.17
N ILE A 180 8.88 0.43 1.08
CA ILE A 180 9.89 -0.24 1.91
C ILE A 180 10.74 -1.19 1.06
N LEU A 181 10.11 -1.92 0.15
CA LEU A 181 10.80 -2.81 -0.80
C LEU A 181 11.77 -2.03 -1.67
N ILE A 182 11.33 -0.87 -2.17
CA ILE A 182 12.17 -0.06 -3.03
C ILE A 182 13.38 0.51 -2.27
N MET A 183 13.19 0.88 -1.00
CA MET A 183 14.28 1.34 -0.13
C MET A 183 15.28 0.21 0.18
N ASN A 184 14.82 -1.00 0.48
CA ASN A 184 15.68 -2.12 0.83
C ASN A 184 16.49 -2.65 -0.36
N LEU A 185 15.95 -2.56 -1.57
CA LEU A 185 16.59 -3.08 -2.79
C LEU A 185 17.51 -2.06 -3.49
N ASN A 186 17.71 -0.87 -2.89
CA ASN A 186 18.58 0.19 -3.40
C ASN A 186 18.33 0.58 -4.87
N PHE A 187 17.07 0.56 -5.31
CA PHE A 187 16.72 0.98 -6.67
C PHE A 187 16.92 2.48 -6.89
N LYS A 188 17.29 2.85 -8.11
CA LYS A 188 17.31 4.23 -8.58
C LYS A 188 15.90 4.69 -8.93
N ILE A 189 15.28 5.48 -8.06
CA ILE A 189 13.96 6.08 -8.34
C ILE A 189 14.12 7.52 -8.80
N ILE A 190 13.35 7.91 -9.81
CA ILE A 190 13.17 9.31 -10.20
C ILE A 190 11.70 9.70 -10.01
N GLU A 191 11.44 10.93 -9.57
CA GLU A 191 10.08 11.46 -9.44
C GLU A 191 9.66 12.19 -10.71
N PHE A 192 8.46 11.89 -11.18
CA PHE A 192 7.81 12.56 -12.32
C PHE A 192 6.65 13.43 -11.79
N PRO A 193 6.70 14.76 -11.93
CA PRO A 193 5.64 15.64 -11.45
C PRO A 193 4.37 15.42 -12.27
N ILE A 194 3.22 15.29 -11.60
CA ILE A 194 1.92 15.15 -12.27
C ILE A 194 0.84 15.98 -11.58
N ASP A 195 -0.04 16.55 -12.39
CA ASP A 195 -1.28 17.16 -11.92
C ASP A 195 -2.33 16.09 -11.65
N TYR A 196 -2.96 16.20 -10.48
CA TYR A 196 -3.94 15.23 -10.02
C TYR A 196 -5.33 15.84 -10.14
N ASN A 197 -6.18 15.27 -11.00
CA ASN A 197 -7.56 15.71 -11.13
C ASN A 197 -8.31 15.29 -9.85
N GLN A 198 -8.45 16.23 -8.91
CA GLN A 198 -9.26 15.99 -7.73
C GLN A 198 -10.73 15.92 -8.15
N ILE A 199 -11.33 14.73 -8.07
CA ILE A 199 -12.78 14.61 -8.07
C ILE A 199 -13.28 15.44 -6.87
N GLN A 200 -13.89 16.59 -7.14
CA GLN A 200 -14.40 17.53 -6.12
C GLN A 200 -15.53 16.94 -5.24
N ASN A 201 -16.02 15.73 -5.55
CA ASN A 201 -17.21 15.15 -4.94
C ASN A 201 -16.98 13.84 -4.17
N ARG A 202 -15.87 13.69 -3.44
CA ARG A 202 -15.84 12.76 -2.30
C ARG A 202 -15.94 13.55 -0.99
N LYS A 203 -17.17 13.93 -0.61
CA LYS A 203 -17.47 14.24 0.78
C LYS A 203 -17.30 12.95 1.57
N SER A 204 -16.17 12.79 2.27
CA SER A 204 -16.07 11.79 3.32
C SER A 204 -16.98 12.23 4.47
N HIS A 205 -18.26 11.89 4.38
CA HIS A 205 -19.20 12.02 5.50
C HIS A 205 -18.85 10.93 6.51
N TYR A 206 -17.88 11.22 7.38
CA TYR A 206 -17.75 10.51 8.64
C TYR A 206 -18.12 11.51 9.73
N ARG A 207 -19.29 11.33 10.35
CA ARG A 207 -19.58 12.03 11.61
C ARG A 207 -18.68 11.41 12.68
N VAL A 208 -18.24 12.22 13.64
CA VAL A 208 -17.40 11.74 14.76
C VAL A 208 -18.07 10.62 15.56
N THR A 209 -19.41 10.57 15.54
CA THR A 209 -20.23 9.51 16.12
C THR A 209 -20.16 8.19 15.35
N ASP A 210 -20.07 8.24 14.02
CA ASP A 210 -19.92 7.05 13.16
C ASP A 210 -18.53 6.43 13.33
N LEU A 211 -17.54 7.24 13.74
CA LEU A 211 -16.19 6.77 14.03
C LEU A 211 -16.17 5.83 15.24
N LEU A 212 -16.95 6.13 16.29
CA LEU A 212 -17.03 5.27 17.47
C LEU A 212 -17.73 3.95 17.14
N SER A 213 -18.86 3.97 16.42
CA SER A 213 -19.54 2.74 15.97
C SER A 213 -18.72 1.94 14.98
N VAL A 214 -17.91 2.58 14.13
CA VAL A 214 -16.97 1.91 13.23
C VAL A 214 -15.78 1.34 14.01
N ILE A 215 -15.30 1.99 15.07
CA ILE A 215 -14.28 1.43 15.95
C ILE A 215 -14.86 0.24 16.74
N THR A 216 -16.08 0.32 17.27
CA THR A 216 -16.71 -0.83 17.94
C THR A 216 -17.10 -1.94 16.97
N LEU A 217 -17.64 -1.66 15.79
CA LEU A 217 -17.86 -2.69 14.75
C LEU A 217 -16.55 -3.24 14.21
N ALA A 218 -15.47 -2.46 14.11
CA ALA A 218 -14.15 -2.97 13.72
C ALA A 218 -13.52 -3.83 14.82
N LEU A 219 -13.79 -3.52 16.10
CA LEU A 219 -13.38 -4.35 17.23
C LEU A 219 -14.21 -5.64 17.34
N LEU A 220 -15.49 -5.61 16.95
CA LEU A 220 -16.43 -6.73 17.12
C LEU A 220 -16.59 -7.63 15.87
N ASN A 221 -16.57 -7.08 14.65
CA ASN A 221 -16.95 -7.83 13.44
C ASN A 221 -15.79 -8.24 12.54
N PHE A 222 -14.60 -7.66 12.65
CA PHE A 222 -13.45 -8.07 11.84
C PHE A 222 -12.16 -7.86 12.61
N SER A 223 -11.69 -8.91 13.30
CA SER A 223 -10.29 -9.05 13.69
C SER A 223 -9.42 -9.20 12.43
N THR A 224 -9.30 -8.10 11.69
CA THR A 224 -8.16 -7.83 10.83
C THR A 224 -7.09 -7.28 11.79
N GLY A 225 -6.08 -8.11 12.07
CA GLY A 225 -5.21 -8.03 13.25
C GLY A 225 -4.50 -6.69 13.52
N GLY A 226 -4.51 -5.73 12.58
CA GLY A 226 -3.96 -4.39 12.76
C GLY A 226 -4.50 -3.63 13.98
N SER A 227 -5.79 -3.74 14.31
CA SER A 227 -6.38 -3.05 15.48
C SER A 227 -5.94 -3.68 16.81
N THR A 228 -5.85 -5.00 16.87
CA THR A 228 -5.38 -5.75 18.06
C THR A 228 -3.91 -5.46 18.34
N LEU A 229 -3.08 -5.35 17.30
CA LEU A 229 -1.67 -4.99 17.41
C LEU A 229 -1.45 -3.61 18.01
N ILE A 230 -2.17 -2.61 17.51
CA ILE A 230 -2.04 -1.23 17.99
C ILE A 230 -2.42 -1.14 19.48
N ILE A 231 -3.47 -1.86 19.89
CA ILE A 231 -3.91 -1.90 21.30
C ILE A 231 -2.82 -2.53 22.19
N LEU A 232 -2.26 -3.67 21.79
CA LEU A 232 -1.17 -4.34 22.53
C LEU A 232 0.08 -3.47 22.64
N ILE A 233 0.45 -2.75 21.56
CA ILE A 233 1.60 -1.83 21.57
C ILE A 233 1.34 -0.64 22.50
N ILE A 234 0.18 0.02 22.38
CA ILE A 234 -0.14 1.20 23.19
C ILE A 234 -0.20 0.83 24.67
N THR A 235 -0.90 -0.25 25.01
CA THR A 235 -1.00 -0.73 26.40
C THR A 235 0.35 -1.18 26.94
N GLY A 236 1.13 -1.90 26.14
CA GLY A 236 2.48 -2.35 26.51
C GLY A 236 3.44 -1.18 26.76
N VAL A 237 3.46 -0.18 25.88
CA VAL A 237 4.27 1.03 26.06
C VAL A 237 3.84 1.80 27.29
N LEU A 238 2.53 1.94 27.53
CA LEU A 238 2.01 2.66 28.69
C LEU A 238 2.42 1.99 30.00
N PHE A 239 2.29 0.67 30.11
CA PHE A 239 2.74 -0.09 31.29
C PHE A 239 4.25 -0.07 31.45
N PHE A 240 5.01 -0.20 30.36
CA PHE A 240 6.47 -0.11 30.42
C PHE A 240 6.93 1.28 30.90
N PHE A 241 6.30 2.35 30.42
CA PHE A 241 6.66 3.71 30.78
C PHE A 241 6.29 4.03 32.23
N ILE A 242 5.08 3.69 32.67
CA ILE A 242 4.66 3.88 34.08
C ILE A 242 5.52 3.06 35.04
N GLY A 243 5.82 1.80 34.69
CA GLY A 243 6.69 0.95 35.51
C GLY A 243 8.11 1.52 35.60
N SER A 244 8.68 1.95 34.47
CA SER A 244 10.03 2.49 34.43
C SER A 244 10.15 3.84 35.15
N THR A 245 9.19 4.75 34.99
CA THR A 245 9.22 6.06 35.66
C THR A 245 9.05 5.93 37.17
N THR A 246 8.18 5.02 37.62
CA THR A 246 8.02 4.76 39.06
C THR A 246 9.26 4.12 39.68
N ILE A 247 9.93 3.19 38.99
CA ILE A 247 11.23 2.63 39.43
C ILE A 247 12.27 3.75 39.60
N VAL A 248 12.44 4.58 38.58
CA VAL A 248 13.41 5.70 38.62
C VAL A 248 13.06 6.66 39.75
N GLY A 249 11.79 7.02 39.91
CA GLY A 249 11.32 7.89 40.97
C GLY A 249 11.59 7.33 42.38
N LEU A 250 11.34 6.04 42.59
CA LEU A 250 11.60 5.37 43.87
C LEU A 250 13.11 5.32 44.20
N ILE A 251 13.95 5.02 43.21
CA ILE A 251 15.41 5.01 43.39
C ILE A 251 15.92 6.41 43.76
N LEU A 252 15.50 7.45 43.04
CA LEU A 252 15.88 8.83 43.33
C LEU A 252 15.41 9.26 44.72
N TRP A 253 14.17 8.92 45.09
CA TRP A 253 13.63 9.20 46.42
C TRP A 253 14.42 8.51 47.53
N GLY A 254 14.79 7.23 47.34
CA GLY A 254 15.63 6.49 48.27
C GLY A 254 17.01 7.11 48.45
N ILE A 255 17.63 7.58 47.36
CA ILE A 255 18.94 8.26 47.40
C ILE A 255 18.85 9.60 48.14
N ILE A 256 17.83 10.43 47.85
CA ILE A 256 17.70 11.77 48.42
C ILE A 256 17.40 11.70 49.92
N ASN A 257 16.50 10.81 50.32
CA ASN A 257 16.03 10.74 51.70
C ASN A 257 16.81 9.76 52.58
N VAL A 258 17.81 9.06 52.03
CA VAL A 258 18.60 8.02 52.72
C VAL A 258 17.66 7.06 53.46
N SER A 259 16.62 6.61 52.75
CA SER A 259 15.53 5.82 53.30
C SER A 259 15.47 4.45 52.65
N GLU A 260 14.95 3.46 53.38
CA GLU A 260 14.73 2.13 52.81
C GLU A 260 13.71 2.18 51.67
N LEU A 261 14.04 1.52 50.56
CA LEU A 261 13.19 1.49 49.39
C LEU A 261 11.91 0.68 49.70
N PRO A 262 10.70 1.20 49.37
CA PRO A 262 9.46 0.47 49.54
C PRO A 262 9.43 -0.78 48.64
N THR A 263 9.79 -1.94 49.19
CA THR A 263 10.06 -3.16 48.41
C THR A 263 8.83 -3.64 47.64
N ASN A 264 7.63 -3.49 48.22
CA ASN A 264 6.37 -3.85 47.58
C ASN A 264 6.06 -3.00 46.35
N MET A 265 6.29 -1.68 46.42
CA MET A 265 6.09 -0.79 45.26
C MET A 265 7.14 -1.03 44.19
N LEU A 266 8.39 -1.28 44.59
CA LEU A 266 9.45 -1.62 43.65
C LEU A 266 9.12 -2.92 42.89
N LEU A 267 8.64 -3.95 43.58
CA LEU A 267 8.23 -5.22 42.97
C LEU A 267 7.02 -5.04 42.05
N PHE A 268 6.03 -4.25 42.45
CA PHE A 268 4.88 -3.94 41.59
C PHE A 268 5.30 -3.21 40.31
N SER A 269 6.15 -2.18 40.42
CA SER A 269 6.64 -1.41 39.28
C SER A 269 7.52 -2.25 38.34
N THR A 270 8.34 -3.16 38.85
CA THR A 270 9.14 -4.07 38.02
C THR A 270 8.27 -5.07 37.29
N MET A 271 7.26 -5.66 37.94
CA MET A 271 6.28 -6.53 37.27
C MET A 271 5.50 -5.77 36.19
N LEU A 272 5.07 -4.54 36.47
CA LEU A 272 4.36 -3.71 35.50
C LEU A 272 5.22 -3.42 34.25
N ALA A 273 6.51 -3.11 34.46
CA ALA A 273 7.45 -2.91 33.37
C ALA A 273 7.68 -4.19 32.55
N ILE A 274 7.82 -5.34 33.21
CA ILE A 274 7.98 -6.64 32.55
C ILE A 274 6.74 -7.00 31.72
N ILE A 275 5.54 -6.84 32.27
CA ILE A 275 4.28 -7.08 31.57
C ILE A 275 4.16 -6.15 30.34
N GLY A 276 4.52 -4.87 30.51
CA GLY A 276 4.56 -3.92 29.40
C GLY A 276 5.47 -4.38 28.26
N LEU A 277 6.68 -4.83 28.60
CA LEU A 277 7.64 -5.37 27.63
C LEU A 277 7.12 -6.65 26.96
N GLN A 278 6.50 -7.57 27.71
CA GLN A 278 5.92 -8.80 27.19
C GLN A 278 4.79 -8.51 26.17
N LEU A 279 3.93 -7.54 26.44
CA LEU A 279 2.87 -7.12 25.51
C LEU A 279 3.44 -6.56 24.20
N ILE A 280 4.52 -5.78 24.28
CA ILE A 280 5.23 -5.27 23.09
C ILE A 280 5.82 -6.45 22.29
N LEU A 281 6.48 -7.41 22.93
CA LEU A 281 7.04 -8.58 22.24
C LEU A 281 5.94 -9.45 21.61
N LEU A 282 4.84 -9.68 22.33
CA LEU A 282 3.69 -10.42 21.83
C LEU A 282 3.09 -9.75 20.60
N SER A 283 3.01 -8.41 20.58
CA SER A 283 2.56 -7.65 19.42
C SER A 283 3.43 -7.92 18.17
N MET A 284 4.74 -8.04 18.33
CA MET A 284 5.63 -8.37 17.20
C MET A 284 5.37 -9.77 16.65
N VAL A 285 5.08 -10.74 17.52
CA VAL A 285 4.74 -12.11 17.12
C VAL A 285 3.41 -12.14 16.38
N VAL A 286 2.37 -11.50 16.93
CA VAL A 286 1.06 -11.39 16.29
C VAL A 286 1.18 -10.70 14.93
N PHE A 287 2.02 -9.68 14.80
CA PHE A 287 2.25 -8.99 13.53
C PHE A 287 2.86 -9.92 12.47
N LYS A 288 3.85 -10.73 12.84
CA LYS A 288 4.43 -11.73 11.94
C LYS A 288 3.42 -12.80 11.55
N LEU A 289 2.61 -13.29 12.50
CA LEU A 289 1.57 -14.28 12.23
C LEU A 289 0.49 -13.73 11.29
N GLU A 290 0.02 -12.50 11.50
CA GLU A 290 -0.95 -11.86 10.62
C GLU A 290 -0.38 -11.71 9.21
N ARG A 291 0.89 -11.31 9.09
CA ARG A 291 1.57 -11.23 7.79
C ARG A 291 1.62 -12.58 7.09
N LEU A 292 1.96 -13.65 7.81
CA LEU A 292 1.95 -15.01 7.26
C LEU A 292 0.54 -15.42 6.81
N ASN A 293 -0.49 -15.11 7.59
CA ASN A 293 -1.86 -15.45 7.24
C ASN A 293 -2.34 -14.68 6.00
N LYS A 294 -2.03 -13.39 5.89
CA LYS A 294 -2.29 -12.60 4.66
C LYS A 294 -1.58 -13.18 3.44
N ASN A 295 -0.34 -13.66 3.59
CA ASN A 295 0.37 -14.35 2.52
C ASN A 295 -0.34 -15.66 2.10
N LEU A 296 -0.92 -16.40 3.06
CA LEU A 296 -1.68 -17.61 2.77
C LEU A 296 -3.01 -17.30 2.07
N ASP A 297 -3.76 -16.31 2.54
CA ASP A 297 -5.01 -15.88 1.90
C ASP A 297 -4.76 -15.37 0.48
N PHE A 298 -3.64 -14.71 0.24
CA PHE A 298 -3.20 -14.35 -1.10
C PHE A 298 -2.90 -15.56 -1.97
N ARG A 299 -2.16 -16.57 -1.46
CA ARG A 299 -1.94 -17.81 -2.20
C ARG A 299 -3.25 -18.51 -2.54
N LYS A 300 -4.25 -18.47 -1.65
CA LYS A 300 -5.60 -18.96 -1.94
C LYS A 300 -6.28 -18.13 -3.03
N ALA A 301 -6.19 -16.80 -2.98
CA ALA A 301 -6.76 -15.92 -4.01
C ALA A 301 -6.12 -16.16 -5.39
N ILE A 302 -4.80 -16.34 -5.45
CA ILE A 302 -4.09 -16.77 -6.68
C ILE A 302 -4.65 -18.09 -7.20
N ASN A 303 -4.87 -19.07 -6.33
CA ASN A 303 -5.33 -20.41 -6.73
C ASN A 303 -6.82 -20.44 -7.12
N GLN A 304 -7.60 -19.42 -6.75
CA GLN A 304 -9.04 -19.33 -6.99
C GLN A 304 -9.40 -18.22 -7.98
N ARG A 305 -8.55 -17.94 -8.97
CA ARG A 305 -8.80 -16.92 -10.00
C ARG A 305 -9.40 -17.52 -11.27
N ILE A 306 -10.15 -16.71 -12.00
CA ILE A 306 -10.65 -17.05 -13.33
C ILE A 306 -9.92 -16.13 -14.32
N GLU A 307 -9.15 -16.72 -15.23
CA GLU A 307 -8.48 -16.02 -16.31
C GLU A 307 -9.37 -16.03 -17.55
N TYR A 308 -9.54 -14.86 -18.17
CA TYR A 308 -10.20 -14.72 -19.45
C TYR A 308 -9.16 -14.26 -20.46
N GLU A 309 -8.75 -15.15 -21.35
CA GLU A 309 -8.00 -14.84 -22.56
C GLU A 309 -8.94 -15.01 -23.77
N ASN A 310 -8.67 -14.30 -24.87
CA ASN A 310 -9.39 -14.59 -26.11
C ASN A 310 -8.91 -15.94 -26.64
N ASP A 311 -9.80 -16.93 -26.64
CA ASP A 311 -9.71 -18.13 -27.50
C ASP A 311 -9.86 -17.77 -28.98
#